data_AF-A0A3D6APM5-F1
#
_entry.id   AF-A0A3D6APM5-F1
#
_cell.length_a   1.000
_cell.length_b   1.000
_cell.length_c   1.000
_cell.angle_alpha   90.00
_cell.angle_beta   90.00
_cell.angle_gamma   90.00
#
_symmetry.space_group_name_H-M   'P 1'
#
loop_
_entity.id
_entity.type
_entity.pdbx_description
1 polymer ?
#
loop_
_entity_poly.entity_id
_entity_poly.type
_entity_poly.pdbx_seq_one_letter_code
_entity_poly.pdbx_strand_id
1 'polypeptide(L)'
;MAANHKNKTFATLLAMLFGGIGLHRFYLYGTSDRWGWLHLSSLAISGILAGQWPEQPLLFTAAPLVISILAGLIAALVLGLTPDDKWDQRHNHQSGRQSRSGAWLAVLLVLTTGCGAIALIAVLARTLDLLFTGGAYG
;
A
#
# COMPACT_ATOMS: atom_id res chain seq x y z
N MET A 1 -22.46 -19.82 12.21
CA MET A 1 -22.02 -18.94 11.10
C MET A 1 -20.56 -19.27 10.82
N ALA A 2 -20.21 -19.72 9.61
CA ALA A 2 -18.82 -20.05 9.28
C ALA A 2 -17.99 -18.77 9.44
N ALA A 3 -17.07 -18.75 10.40
CA ALA A 3 -16.16 -17.63 10.58
C ALA A 3 -15.38 -17.43 9.28
N ASN A 4 -15.47 -16.23 8.70
CA ASN A 4 -14.84 -15.93 7.43
C ASN A 4 -13.31 -15.91 7.61
N HIS A 5 -12.63 -16.94 7.12
CA HIS A 5 -11.18 -17.08 7.25
C HIS A 5 -10.49 -16.13 6.27
N LYS A 6 -9.71 -15.17 6.78
CA LYS A 6 -8.99 -14.18 5.98
C LYS A 6 -7.64 -14.72 5.55
N ASN A 7 -7.37 -14.62 4.25
CA ASN A 7 -6.14 -15.09 3.64
C ASN A 7 -5.05 -14.01 3.71
N LYS A 8 -3.96 -14.31 4.44
CA LYS A 8 -2.81 -13.40 4.60
C LYS A 8 -2.16 -13.04 3.27
N THR A 9 -1.91 -14.04 2.43
CA THR A 9 -1.25 -13.87 1.13
C THR A 9 -2.06 -12.95 0.22
N PHE A 10 -3.39 -13.07 0.25
CA PHE A 10 -4.28 -12.19 -0.50
C PHE A 10 -4.28 -10.76 0.06
N ALA A 11 -4.29 -10.60 1.39
CA ALA A 11 -4.18 -9.27 2.02
C ALA A 11 -2.85 -8.57 1.67
N THR A 12 -1.74 -9.30 1.68
CA THR A 12 -0.42 -8.80 1.26
C THR A 12 -0.41 -8.40 -0.21
N LEU A 13 -0.97 -9.22 -1.11
CA LEU A 13 -1.09 -8.88 -2.54
C LEU A 13 -1.92 -7.62 -2.75
N LEU A 14 -3.04 -7.50 -2.04
CA LEU A 14 -3.93 -6.35 -2.12
C LEU A 14 -3.25 -5.06 -1.61
N ALA A 15 -2.39 -5.18 -0.59
CA ALA A 15 -1.60 -4.06 -0.08
C ALA A 15 -0.49 -3.66 -1.07
N MET A 16 0.14 -4.63 -1.74
CA MET A 16 1.18 -4.36 -2.73
C MET A 16 0.61 -3.64 -3.96
N LEU A 17 -0.49 -4.14 -4.54
CA LEU A 17 -1.05 -3.62 -5.78
C LEU A 17 -1.95 -2.40 -5.58
N PHE A 18 -2.72 -2.39 -4.49
CA PHE A 18 -3.78 -1.41 -4.24
C PHE A 18 -3.65 -0.75 -2.86
N GLY A 19 -2.45 -0.76 -2.30
CA GLY A 19 -2.14 -0.10 -1.04
C GLY A 19 -2.40 1.40 -1.06
N GLY A 20 -2.12 2.06 -2.19
CA GLY A 20 -2.35 3.49 -2.38
C GLY A 20 -3.81 3.94 -2.26
N ILE A 21 -4.77 3.04 -2.46
CA ILE A 21 -6.21 3.32 -2.30
C ILE A 21 -6.83 2.58 -1.09
N GLY A 22 -6.02 1.83 -0.34
CA GLY A 22 -6.44 1.24 0.93
C GLY A 22 -7.27 -0.04 0.83
N LEU A 23 -7.35 -0.71 -0.33
CA LEU A 23 -8.19 -1.92 -0.50
C LEU A 23 -7.85 -3.02 0.51
N HIS A 24 -6.57 -3.16 0.87
CA HIS A 24 -6.13 -4.13 1.89
C HIS A 24 -6.77 -3.89 3.26
N ARG A 25 -7.00 -2.63 3.64
CA ARG A 25 -7.65 -2.32 4.92
C ARG A 25 -9.15 -2.53 4.87
N PHE A 26 -9.80 -2.20 3.76
CA PHE A 26 -11.22 -2.53 3.56
C PHE A 26 -11.46 -4.05 3.59
N TYR A 27 -10.54 -4.85 3.02
CA TYR A 27 -10.60 -6.30 3.12
C TYR A 27 -10.48 -6.80 4.58
N LEU A 28 -9.60 -6.19 5.38
CA LEU A 28 -9.33 -6.64 6.75
C LEU A 28 -10.32 -6.12 7.79
N TYR A 29 -10.78 -4.88 7.67
CA TYR A 29 -11.54 -4.17 8.69
C TYR A 29 -12.91 -3.69 8.21
N GLY A 30 -13.23 -3.86 6.93
CA GLY A 30 -14.49 -3.40 6.33
C GLY A 30 -14.54 -1.88 6.11
N THR A 31 -15.72 -1.37 5.77
CA THR A 31 -15.96 0.04 5.43
C THR A 31 -15.92 1.01 6.62
N SER A 32 -15.82 0.49 7.85
CA SER A 32 -15.68 1.32 9.06
C SER A 32 -14.24 1.82 9.29
N ASP A 33 -13.28 1.35 8.49
CA ASP A 33 -11.87 1.68 8.69
C ASP A 33 -11.50 3.09 8.23
N ARG A 34 -11.20 3.96 9.20
CA ARG A 34 -10.78 5.36 8.97
C ARG A 34 -9.51 5.46 8.12
N TRP A 35 -8.59 4.50 8.25
CA TRP A 35 -7.35 4.52 7.50
C TRP A 35 -7.53 4.11 6.04
N GLY A 36 -8.39 3.14 5.75
CA GLY A 36 -8.80 2.81 4.38
C GLY A 36 -9.40 4.02 3.68
N TRP A 37 -10.24 4.79 4.37
CA TRP A 37 -10.77 6.06 3.86
C TRP A 37 -9.70 7.13 3.65
N LEU A 38 -8.67 7.19 4.50
CA LEU A 38 -7.54 8.10 4.30
C LEU A 38 -6.74 7.76 3.04
N HIS A 39 -6.48 6.48 2.78
CA HIS A 39 -5.84 6.07 1.53
C HIS A 39 -6.71 6.43 0.32
N LEU A 40 -8.02 6.19 0.39
CA LEU A 40 -8.92 6.53 -0.70
C LEU A 40 -9.01 8.04 -0.93
N SER A 41 -9.03 8.85 0.14
CA SER A 41 -9.05 10.31 0.02
C SER A 41 -7.76 10.86 -0.57
N SER A 42 -6.61 10.19 -0.38
CA SER A 42 -5.34 10.59 -1.01
C SER A 42 -5.42 10.63 -2.54
N LEU A 43 -6.18 9.72 -3.16
CA LEU A 43 -6.43 9.70 -4.60
C LEU A 43 -7.29 10.90 -5.01
N ALA A 44 -8.39 11.15 -4.29
CA ALA A 44 -9.29 12.25 -4.57
C ALA A 44 -8.59 13.61 -4.42
N ILE A 45 -7.85 13.81 -3.33
CA ILE A 45 -7.06 15.02 -3.08
C ILE A 45 -6.05 15.21 -4.20
N SER A 46 -5.28 14.18 -4.55
CA SER A 46 -4.29 14.28 -5.62
C SER A 46 -4.91 14.68 -6.97
N GLY A 47 -6.08 14.13 -7.30
CA GLY A 47 -6.81 14.51 -8.51
C GLY A 47 -7.30 15.96 -8.49
N ILE A 48 -7.78 16.44 -7.33
CA ILE A 48 -8.19 17.85 -7.16
C ILE A 48 -6.98 18.77 -7.29
N LEU A 49 -5.86 18.46 -6.62
CA LEU A 49 -4.63 19.25 -6.69
C LEU A 49 -4.10 19.34 -8.13
N ALA A 50 -4.13 18.23 -8.87
CA ALA A 50 -3.69 18.18 -10.26
C ALA A 50 -4.58 19.01 -11.20
N GLY A 51 -5.90 19.04 -10.94
CA GLY A 51 -6.83 19.87 -11.71
C GLY A 51 -6.76 21.36 -11.36
N GLN A 52 -6.47 21.70 -10.10
CA GLN A 52 -6.35 23.08 -9.64
C GLN A 52 -5.03 23.74 -10.04
N TRP A 53 -3.94 22.96 -10.05
CA TRP A 53 -2.60 23.44 -10.36
C TRP A 53 -1.93 22.61 -11.47
N PRO A 54 -2.44 22.68 -12.72
CA PRO A 54 -1.91 21.91 -13.84
C PRO A 54 -0.47 22.28 -14.22
N GLU A 55 -0.04 23.51 -13.91
CA GLU A 55 1.31 24.01 -14.16
C GLU A 55 2.35 23.43 -13.18
N GLN A 56 1.90 22.89 -12.03
CA GLN A 56 2.80 22.34 -11.03
C GLN A 56 3.23 20.91 -11.42
N PRO A 57 4.47 20.50 -11.09
CA PRO A 57 4.94 19.15 -11.35
C PRO A 57 3.98 18.09 -10.78
N LEU A 58 3.67 17.07 -11.58
CA LEU A 58 2.74 16.01 -11.22
C LEU A 58 3.12 15.30 -9.91
N LEU A 59 4.43 15.15 -9.64
CA LEU A 59 4.90 14.55 -8.40
C LEU A 59 4.41 15.31 -7.15
N PHE A 60 4.33 16.64 -7.22
CA PHE A 60 3.90 17.47 -6.10
C PHE A 60 2.38 17.51 -5.96
N THR A 61 1.65 17.61 -7.07
CA THR A 61 0.18 17.55 -7.02
C THR A 61 -0.31 16.15 -6.65
N ALA A 62 0.41 15.09 -7.04
CA ALA A 62 0.13 13.70 -6.66
C ALA A 62 0.79 13.24 -5.35
N ALA A 63 1.48 14.13 -4.62
CA ALA A 63 2.22 13.77 -3.41
C ALA A 63 1.39 12.99 -2.37
N PRO A 64 0.11 13.34 -2.09
CA PRO A 64 -0.72 12.56 -1.17
C PRO A 64 -0.87 11.09 -1.61
N LEU A 65 -1.13 10.85 -2.89
CA LEU A 65 -1.26 9.51 -3.45
C LEU A 65 0.08 8.77 -3.45
N VAL A 66 1.18 9.44 -3.79
CA VAL A 66 2.53 8.84 -3.76
C VAL A 66 2.88 8.36 -2.35
N ILE A 67 2.66 9.19 -1.34
CA ILE A 67 2.86 8.82 0.08
C ILE A 67 1.97 7.63 0.45
N SER A 68 0.72 7.64 0.01
CA SER A 68 -0.23 6.56 0.25
C SER A 68 0.23 5.24 -0.39
N ILE A 69 0.78 5.27 -1.61
CA ILE A 69 1.35 4.10 -2.29
C ILE A 69 2.54 3.54 -1.50
N LEU A 70 3.48 4.40 -1.09
CA LEU A 70 4.64 3.98 -0.29
C LEU A 70 4.21 3.36 1.06
N ALA A 71 3.24 3.97 1.74
CA ALA A 71 2.66 3.41 2.95
C ALA A 71 2.00 2.05 2.69
N GLY A 72 1.34 1.87 1.54
CA GLY A 72 0.78 0.61 1.08
C GLY A 72 1.83 -0.50 0.88
N LEU A 73 2.98 -0.17 0.28
CA LEU A 73 4.09 -1.12 0.11
C LEU A 73 4.69 -1.53 1.46
N ILE A 74 4.83 -0.58 2.40
CA ILE A 74 5.23 -0.90 3.78
C ILE A 74 4.19 -1.80 4.44
N ALA A 75 2.90 -1.49 4.30
CA ALA A 75 1.83 -2.31 4.84
C ALA A 75 1.86 -3.74 4.27
N ALA A 76 2.11 -3.91 2.98
CA ALA A 76 2.27 -5.22 2.36
C ALA A 76 3.39 -6.04 3.01
N LEU A 77 4.56 -5.42 3.26
CA LEU A 77 5.67 -6.08 3.97
C LEU A 77 5.30 -6.41 5.42
N VAL A 78 4.67 -5.49 6.14
CA VAL A 78 4.23 -5.71 7.53
C VAL A 78 3.23 -6.87 7.60
N LEU A 79 2.24 -6.91 6.70
CA LEU A 79 1.26 -7.98 6.63
C LEU A 79 1.92 -9.32 6.26
N GLY A 80 2.78 -9.34 5.25
CA GLY A 80 3.40 -10.59 4.79
C GLY A 80 4.46 -11.15 5.75
N LEU A 81 5.17 -10.29 6.48
CA LEU A 81 6.14 -10.68 7.50
C LEU A 81 5.49 -10.98 8.86
N THR A 82 4.19 -10.71 9.02
CA THR A 82 3.47 -11.07 10.25
C THR A 82 3.47 -12.60 10.40
N PRO A 83 3.97 -13.15 11.53
CA PRO A 83 3.91 -14.57 11.83
C PRO A 83 2.49 -15.13 11.75
N ASP A 84 2.33 -16.37 11.28
CA ASP A 84 1.01 -16.98 11.04
C ASP A 84 0.15 -17.09 12.31
N ASP A 85 0.78 -17.41 13.45
CA ASP A 85 0.15 -17.45 14.77
C ASP A 85 -0.43 -16.08 15.16
N LYS A 86 0.35 -15.01 14.98
CA LYS A 86 -0.09 -13.63 15.24
C LYS A 86 -1.18 -13.17 14.28
N TRP A 87 -1.10 -13.59 13.01
CA TRP A 87 -2.13 -13.32 12.02
C TRP A 87 -3.46 -13.98 12.41
N ASP A 88 -3.41 -15.27 12.74
CA ASP A 88 -4.61 -16.03 13.07
C ASP A 88 -5.27 -15.54 14.34
N GLN A 89 -4.50 -15.18 15.37
CA GLN A 89 -5.04 -14.57 16.59
C GLN A 89 -5.80 -13.27 16.32
N ARG A 90 -5.34 -12.45 15.39
CA ARG A 90 -5.95 -11.14 15.08
C ARG A 90 -7.15 -11.25 14.15
N HIS A 91 -7.05 -12.07 13.10
CA HIS A 91 -8.00 -12.07 11.99
C HIS A 91 -8.84 -13.35 11.88
N ASN A 92 -8.37 -14.47 12.45
CA ASN A 92 -8.96 -15.79 12.27
C ASN A 92 -9.27 -16.52 13.59
N HIS A 93 -9.40 -15.81 14.72
CA HIS A 93 -9.56 -16.41 16.06
C HIS A 93 -10.73 -17.41 16.13
N GLN A 94 -11.79 -17.19 15.35
CA GLN A 94 -12.99 -18.04 15.33
C GLN A 94 -13.00 -19.10 14.21
N SER A 95 -11.94 -19.20 13.41
CA SER A 95 -11.93 -19.99 12.17
C SER A 95 -11.60 -21.48 12.36
N GLY A 96 -10.95 -21.88 13.46
CA GLY A 96 -10.49 -23.25 13.68
C GLY A 96 -9.47 -23.77 12.65
N ARG A 97 -8.99 -22.93 11.72
CA ARG A 97 -7.99 -23.23 10.70
C ARG A 97 -6.73 -22.41 10.96
N GLN A 98 -5.57 -23.05 10.84
CA GLN A 98 -4.28 -22.36 10.89
C GLN A 98 -3.86 -21.89 9.51
N SER A 99 -3.44 -20.63 9.43
CA SER A 99 -2.76 -20.08 8.26
C SER A 99 -1.39 -20.71 8.12
N ARG A 100 -1.02 -21.07 6.89
CA ARG A 100 0.32 -21.55 6.58
C ARG A 100 0.89 -20.71 5.45
N SER A 101 1.91 -19.92 5.78
CA SER A 101 2.66 -19.13 4.81
C SER A 101 3.28 -20.05 3.76
N GLY A 102 2.85 -19.89 2.52
CA GLY A 102 3.38 -20.66 1.38
C GLY A 102 4.53 -19.94 0.68
N ALA A 103 5.23 -20.65 -0.21
CA ALA A 103 6.32 -20.10 -1.03
C ALA A 103 5.92 -18.84 -1.83
N TRP A 104 4.65 -18.73 -2.23
CA TRP A 104 4.12 -17.57 -2.93
C TRP A 104 4.21 -16.27 -2.11
N LEU A 105 4.04 -16.36 -0.79
CA LEU A 105 4.17 -15.19 0.09
C LEU A 105 5.61 -14.66 0.08
N ALA A 106 6.60 -15.54 0.07
CA ALA A 106 8.00 -15.14 -0.02
C ALA A 106 8.31 -14.42 -1.33
N VAL A 107 7.79 -14.93 -2.46
CA VAL A 107 7.91 -14.26 -3.77
C VAL A 107 7.27 -12.87 -3.73
N LEU A 108 6.06 -12.75 -3.17
CA LEU A 108 5.39 -11.46 -3.02
C LEU A 108 6.19 -10.47 -2.17
N LEU A 109 6.82 -10.92 -1.08
CA LEU A 109 7.66 -10.07 -0.24
C LEU A 109 8.88 -9.55 -1.00
N VAL A 110 9.58 -10.42 -1.74
CA VAL A 110 10.73 -10.02 -2.56
C VAL A 110 10.32 -9.00 -3.63
N LEU A 111 9.21 -9.25 -4.33
CA LEU A 111 8.67 -8.31 -5.32
C LEU A 111 8.28 -6.98 -4.66
N THR A 112 7.61 -7.02 -3.51
CA THR A 112 7.21 -5.83 -2.77
C THR A 112 8.43 -5.01 -2.34
N THR A 113 9.48 -5.66 -1.84
CA THR A 113 10.74 -4.98 -1.47
C THR A 113 11.40 -4.34 -2.69
N GLY A 114 11.51 -5.06 -3.80
CA GLY A 114 12.08 -4.52 -5.04
C GLY A 114 11.29 -3.32 -5.57
N CYS A 115 9.97 -3.46 -5.71
CA CYS A 115 9.10 -2.37 -6.14
C CYS A 115 9.14 -1.18 -5.16
N GLY A 116 9.17 -1.43 -3.86
CA GLY A 116 9.28 -0.40 -2.83
C GLY A 116 10.59 0.39 -2.91
N ALA A 117 11.71 -0.29 -3.11
CA ALA A 117 13.00 0.35 -3.30
C ALA A 117 13.01 1.21 -4.58
N ILE A 118 12.53 0.65 -5.71
CA ILE A 118 12.44 1.38 -6.98
C ILE A 118 11.56 2.62 -6.82
N ALA A 119 10.37 2.47 -6.24
CA ALA A 119 9.44 3.59 -6.05
C ALA A 119 10.04 4.68 -5.16
N LEU A 120 10.67 4.32 -4.04
CA LEU A 120 11.30 5.27 -3.14
C LEU A 120 12.45 6.03 -3.83
N ILE A 121 13.33 5.31 -4.53
CA ILE A 121 14.45 5.91 -5.26
C ILE A 121 13.92 6.83 -6.36
N ALA A 122 12.90 6.41 -7.12
CA ALA A 122 12.31 7.21 -8.17
C ALA A 122 11.71 8.52 -7.63
N VAL A 123 10.97 8.46 -6.51
CA VAL A 123 10.41 9.65 -5.85
C VAL A 123 11.52 10.60 -5.39
N LEU A 124 12.57 10.08 -4.76
CA LEU A 124 13.71 10.90 -4.33
C LEU A 124 14.43 11.53 -5.51
N ALA A 125 14.77 10.73 -6.53
CA ALA A 125 15.46 11.20 -7.72
C ALA A 125 14.66 12.31 -8.42
N ARG A 126 13.35 12.10 -8.61
CA ARG A 126 12.48 13.09 -9.26
C ARG A 126 12.29 14.34 -8.41
N THR A 127 12.18 14.21 -7.09
CA THR A 127 12.07 15.36 -6.19
C THR A 127 13.35 16.20 -6.24
N LEU A 128 14.52 15.58 -6.18
CA LEU A 128 15.80 16.29 -6.24
C LEU A 128 16.00 16.97 -7.60
N ASP A 129 15.63 16.31 -8.70
CA ASP A 129 15.64 16.90 -10.04
C ASP A 129 14.75 18.15 -10.11
N LEU A 130 13.50 18.07 -9.65
CA LEU A 130 12.60 19.22 -9.63
C LEU A 130 13.11 20.38 -8.78
N LEU A 131 13.72 20.10 -7.62
CA LEU A 131 14.17 21.14 -6.68
C LEU A 131 15.49 21.80 -7.10
N PHE A 132 16.44 21.04 -7.66
CA PHE A 132 17.80 21.55 -7.94
C PHE A 132 18.05 21.88 -9.41
N THR A 133 17.31 21.28 -10.34
CA THR A 133 17.52 21.45 -11.79
C THR A 133 16.31 22.06 -12.49
N GLY A 134 15.18 22.19 -11.78
CA GLY A 134 13.91 22.61 -12.37
C GLY A 134 13.27 21.52 -13.24
N GLY A 135 13.71 20.27 -13.13
CA GLY A 135 13.16 19.15 -13.88
C GLY A 135 13.90 18.83 -15.19
N ALA A 136 15.17 19.23 -15.31
CA ALA A 136 15.95 19.10 -16.54
C ALA A 136 16.15 17.65 -17.03
N TYR A 137 16.00 16.67 -16.13
CA TYR A 137 16.22 15.25 -16.43
C TYR A 137 14.92 14.44 -16.58
N GLY A 138 13.77 15.11 -16.62
CA GLY A 138 12.47 14.52 -16.99
C GLY A 138 11.48 14.40 -15.86
#